data_AF-A0A2M7C984-F1
#
_entry.id   AF-A0A2M7C984-F1
#
_cell.length_a   1.000
_cell.length_b   1.000
_cell.length_c   1.000
_cell.angle_alpha   90.00
_cell.angle_beta   90.00
_cell.angle_gamma   90.00
#
_symmetry.space_group_name_H-M   'P 1'
#
loop_
_entity.id
_entity.type
_entity.pdbx_description
1 polymer ?
#
loop_
_entity_poly.entity_id
_entity_poly.type
_entity_poly.pdbx_seq_one_letter_code
_entity_poly.pdbx_strand_id
1 'polypeptide(L)'
;MIISPAVEIVRQKLPTWKDPKTGLEWQYESPGEMTWDEAQKYTKSLSLDGKDDWRLPTLAELESLLDRIKARPEGRPPMREEVPFRDELSYWSSTTFECDTKNAWIVMFDGAYVLSYYKSNSYSVRCVRG
;
A
#
# COMPACT_ATOMS: atom_id res chain seq x y z
N MET A 1 -34.48 22.64 -27.56
CA MET A 1 -34.43 21.46 -26.66
C MET A 1 -33.06 20.84 -26.86
N ILE A 2 -32.08 21.24 -26.04
CA ILE A 2 -30.69 20.81 -26.19
C ILE A 2 -30.42 19.86 -25.03
N ILE A 3 -30.12 18.61 -25.35
CA ILE A 3 -29.88 17.53 -24.41
C ILE A 3 -28.47 17.80 -23.85
N SER A 4 -28.37 18.03 -22.54
CA SER A 4 -27.09 18.17 -21.84
C SER A 4 -26.35 16.82 -21.91
N PRO A 5 -25.07 16.76 -22.32
CA PRO A 5 -24.32 15.53 -22.21
C PRO A 5 -24.01 15.31 -20.73
N ALA A 6 -24.46 14.16 -20.22
CA ALA A 6 -24.00 13.65 -18.94
C ALA A 6 -22.47 13.57 -18.99
N VAL A 7 -21.82 14.39 -18.16
CA VAL A 7 -20.39 14.28 -17.91
C VAL A 7 -20.17 12.93 -17.24
N GLU A 8 -19.72 11.95 -18.01
CA GLU A 8 -19.06 10.77 -17.49
C GLU A 8 -17.84 11.27 -16.71
N ILE A 9 -17.98 11.39 -15.40
CA ILE A 9 -16.85 11.66 -14.51
C ILE A 9 -16.00 10.39 -14.54
N VAL A 10 -15.06 10.32 -15.48
CA VAL A 10 -13.90 9.45 -15.36
C VAL A 10 -13.25 9.88 -14.05
N ARG A 11 -13.37 9.06 -13.00
CA ARG A 11 -12.60 9.27 -11.76
C ARG A 11 -11.14 9.21 -12.16
N GLN A 12 -10.52 10.38 -12.36
CA GLN A 12 -9.11 10.48 -12.64
C GLN A 12 -8.40 9.88 -11.42
N LYS A 13 -7.80 8.69 -11.57
CA LYS A 13 -7.01 8.10 -10.50
C LYS A 13 -5.84 9.06 -10.25
N LEU A 14 -5.80 9.64 -9.07
CA LEU A 14 -4.69 10.49 -8.66
C LEU A 14 -3.42 9.63 -8.59
N PRO A 15 -2.24 10.19 -8.90
CA PRO A 15 -0.98 9.46 -8.75
C PRO A 15 -0.71 9.06 -7.29
N THR A 16 -1.23 9.84 -6.34
CA THR A 16 -1.03 9.67 -4.91
C THR A 16 -2.31 9.91 -4.10
N TRP A 17 -2.30 9.49 -2.85
CA TRP A 17 -3.36 9.75 -1.87
C TRP A 17 -2.75 10.11 -0.51
N LYS A 18 -3.22 11.19 0.10
CA LYS A 18 -2.82 11.58 1.45
C LYS A 18 -3.75 10.95 2.49
N ASP A 19 -3.19 10.13 3.36
CA ASP A 19 -3.91 9.48 4.44
C ASP A 19 -4.34 10.51 5.50
N PRO A 20 -5.64 10.75 5.70
CA PRO A 20 -6.11 11.74 6.67
C PRO A 20 -5.82 11.34 8.12
N LYS A 21 -5.53 10.07 8.42
CA LYS A 21 -5.25 9.58 9.78
C LYS A 21 -3.80 9.76 10.18
N THR A 22 -2.86 9.50 9.26
CA THR A 22 -1.42 9.49 9.55
C THR A 22 -0.69 10.69 8.97
N GLY A 23 -1.28 11.38 7.99
CA GLY A 23 -0.63 12.44 7.23
C GLY A 23 0.33 11.94 6.15
N LEU A 24 0.58 10.63 6.10
CA LEU A 24 1.43 9.99 5.09
C LEU A 24 0.80 10.08 3.71
N GLU A 25 1.64 10.15 2.69
CA GLU A 25 1.22 10.14 1.30
C GLU A 25 1.61 8.81 0.66
N TRP A 26 0.66 8.19 -0.03
CA TRP A 26 0.76 6.86 -0.60
C TRP A 26 0.67 6.92 -2.12
N GLN A 27 1.51 6.15 -2.81
CA GLN A 27 1.35 5.88 -4.24
C GLN A 27 0.00 5.19 -4.47
N TYR A 28 -0.76 5.63 -5.49
CA TYR A 28 -2.10 5.08 -5.75
C TYR A 28 -2.04 3.74 -6.49
N GLU A 29 -1.29 3.65 -7.58
CA GLU A 29 -1.15 2.43 -8.36
C GLU A 29 0.14 1.71 -8.01
N SER A 30 0.03 0.42 -7.65
CA SER A 30 1.19 -0.45 -7.43
C SER A 30 1.97 -0.59 -8.75
N PRO A 31 3.31 -0.52 -8.74
CA PRO A 31 4.15 -0.80 -9.91
C PRO A 31 4.21 -2.29 -10.24
N GLY A 32 3.57 -3.15 -9.45
CA GLY A 32 3.61 -4.60 -9.58
C GLY A 32 4.50 -5.26 -8.53
N GLU A 33 4.77 -6.55 -8.76
CA GLU A 33 5.53 -7.39 -7.84
C GLU A 33 7.02 -7.35 -8.15
N MET A 34 7.83 -7.34 -7.10
CA MET A 34 9.29 -7.44 -7.20
C MET A 34 9.88 -8.03 -5.91
N THR A 35 11.16 -8.40 -5.96
CA THR A 35 11.88 -8.83 -4.77
C THR A 35 12.02 -7.68 -3.78
N TRP A 36 12.26 -8.00 -2.50
CA TRP A 36 12.35 -6.98 -1.46
C TRP A 36 13.48 -5.96 -1.72
N ASP A 37 14.62 -6.43 -2.25
CA ASP A 37 15.74 -5.55 -2.59
C ASP A 37 15.45 -4.70 -3.83
N GLU A 38 14.72 -5.22 -4.82
CA GLU A 38 14.23 -4.44 -5.96
C GLU A 38 13.22 -3.39 -5.52
N ALA A 39 12.31 -3.72 -4.59
CA ALA A 39 11.32 -2.79 -4.03
C ALA A 39 11.99 -1.61 -3.34
N GLN A 40 13.04 -1.87 -2.55
CA GLN A 40 13.82 -0.81 -1.92
C GLN A 40 14.55 0.08 -2.95
N LYS A 41 15.07 -0.50 -4.04
CA LYS A 41 15.73 0.28 -5.10
C LYS A 41 14.72 1.11 -5.90
N TYR A 42 13.59 0.50 -6.26
CA TYR A 42 12.51 1.15 -6.99
C TYR A 42 12.01 2.37 -6.21
N THR A 43 11.64 2.21 -4.95
CA THR A 43 11.10 3.29 -4.10
C THR A 43 12.07 4.48 -4.02
N LYS A 44 13.38 4.22 -3.84
CA LYS A 44 14.43 5.27 -3.80
C LYS A 44 14.68 5.97 -5.13
N SER A 45 14.29 5.35 -6.24
CA SER A 45 14.44 5.92 -7.59
C SER A 45 13.17 6.60 -8.10
N LEU A 46 12.05 6.44 -7.39
CA LEU A 46 10.74 6.91 -7.83
C LEU A 46 10.66 8.43 -7.70
N SER A 47 10.39 9.10 -8.81
CA SER A 47 9.87 10.48 -8.81
C SER A 47 8.40 10.44 -9.23
N LEU A 48 7.50 10.83 -8.32
CA LEU A 48 6.05 10.78 -8.51
C LEU A 48 5.43 12.03 -7.91
N ASP A 49 4.57 12.70 -8.70
CA ASP A 49 3.90 13.94 -8.31
C ASP A 49 4.88 15.03 -7.82
N GLY A 50 6.04 15.13 -8.50
CA GLY A 50 7.09 16.10 -8.18
C GLY A 50 7.89 15.80 -6.90
N LYS A 51 7.74 14.61 -6.31
CA LYS A 51 8.41 14.19 -5.07
C LYS A 51 9.31 12.98 -5.31
N ASP A 52 10.43 12.91 -4.61
CA ASP A 52 11.49 11.89 -4.76
C ASP A 52 11.91 11.23 -3.43
N ASP A 53 11.25 11.57 -2.32
CA ASP A 53 11.46 11.02 -0.97
C ASP A 53 10.58 9.78 -0.69
N TRP A 54 10.29 8.99 -1.73
CA TRP A 54 9.49 7.77 -1.63
C TRP A 54 10.28 6.62 -1.00
N ARG A 55 9.61 5.84 -0.16
CA ARG A 55 10.18 4.66 0.50
C ARG A 55 9.19 3.52 0.55
N LEU A 56 9.72 2.32 0.78
CA LEU A 56 8.91 1.16 1.14
C LEU A 56 8.32 1.38 2.55
N PRO A 57 7.02 1.14 2.76
CA PRO A 57 6.36 1.37 4.05
C PRO A 57 6.88 0.40 5.09
N THR A 58 6.88 0.81 6.34
CA THR A 58 7.11 -0.08 7.48
C THR A 58 5.88 -0.98 7.69
N LEU A 59 6.04 -2.04 8.49
CA LEU A 59 4.92 -2.92 8.83
C LEU A 59 3.79 -2.12 9.51
N ALA A 60 4.15 -1.25 10.46
CA ALA A 60 3.18 -0.44 11.19
C ALA A 60 2.38 0.51 10.28
N GLU A 61 3.01 1.06 9.24
CA GLU A 61 2.33 1.93 8.28
C GLU A 61 1.36 1.17 7.40
N LEU A 62 1.73 -0.01 6.89
CA LEU A 62 0.79 -0.88 6.17
C LEU A 62 -0.38 -1.30 7.05
N GLU A 63 -0.13 -1.69 8.29
CA GLU A 63 -1.19 -2.03 9.24
C GLU A 63 -2.11 -0.84 9.55
N SER A 64 -1.60 0.39 9.50
CA SER A 64 -2.40 1.58 9.73
C SER A 64 -3.52 1.76 8.71
N LEU A 65 -3.42 1.13 7.52
CA LEU A 65 -4.43 1.14 6.47
C LEU A 65 -5.64 0.24 6.80
N LEU A 66 -5.52 -0.64 7.80
CA LEU A 66 -6.59 -1.51 8.27
C LEU A 66 -7.45 -0.82 9.35
N ASP A 67 -8.75 -1.08 9.32
CA ASP A 67 -9.69 -0.69 10.37
C ASP A 67 -9.73 -1.75 11.46
N ARG A 68 -8.79 -1.65 12.41
CA ARG A 68 -8.70 -2.55 13.57
C ARG A 68 -9.87 -2.41 14.57
N ILE A 69 -10.65 -1.33 14.50
CA ILE A 69 -11.80 -1.13 15.40
C ILE A 69 -13.01 -1.93 14.91
N LYS A 70 -13.18 -2.06 13.60
CA LYS A 70 -14.23 -2.89 12.98
C LYS A 70 -13.91 -4.39 12.95
N ALA A 71 -12.80 -4.83 13.56
CA ALA A 71 -12.51 -6.25 13.72
C ALA A 71 -13.63 -6.90 14.56
N ARG A 72 -14.49 -7.68 13.89
CA ARG A 72 -15.56 -8.45 14.55
C ARG A 72 -14.94 -9.68 15.23
N PRO A 73 -15.62 -10.30 16.22
CA PRO A 73 -15.14 -11.50 16.92
C PRO A 73 -14.71 -12.65 15.98
N GLU A 74 -15.36 -12.74 14.81
CA GLU A 74 -15.17 -13.81 13.81
C GLU A 74 -14.34 -13.37 12.59
N GLY A 75 -13.87 -12.11 12.55
CA GLY A 75 -13.47 -11.46 11.29
C GLY A 75 -12.14 -10.72 11.35
N ARG A 76 -11.51 -10.58 10.19
CA ARG A 76 -10.31 -9.78 10.01
C ARG A 76 -10.66 -8.31 9.78
N PRO A 77 -9.81 -7.36 10.20
CA PRO A 77 -10.07 -5.95 9.99
C PRO A 77 -10.10 -5.64 8.48
N PRO A 78 -11.15 -4.98 7.96
CA PRO A 78 -11.16 -4.54 6.58
C PRO A 78 -10.17 -3.39 6.39
N MET A 79 -9.84 -3.07 5.14
CA MET A 79 -9.17 -1.80 4.82
C MET A 79 -10.08 -0.61 5.20
N ARG A 80 -9.50 0.46 5.76
CA ARG A 80 -10.23 1.67 6.17
C ARG A 80 -11.01 2.30 5.03
N GLU A 81 -12.22 2.78 5.30
CA GLU A 81 -13.14 3.35 4.30
C GLU A 81 -12.58 4.58 3.53
N GLU A 82 -11.56 5.25 4.03
CA GLU A 82 -10.95 6.39 3.34
C GLU A 82 -9.88 5.99 2.32
N VAL A 83 -9.40 4.74 2.36
CA VAL A 83 -8.33 4.24 1.48
C VAL A 83 -8.88 3.99 0.07
N PRO A 84 -8.37 4.68 -0.98
CA PRO A 84 -9.04 4.69 -2.28
C PRO A 84 -8.63 3.57 -3.23
N PHE A 85 -7.46 2.95 -3.04
CA PHE A 85 -6.93 1.95 -3.97
C PHE A 85 -7.60 0.57 -3.87
N ARG A 86 -8.12 0.19 -2.70
CA ARG A 86 -9.04 -0.95 -2.49
C ARG A 86 -8.61 -2.31 -3.00
N ASP A 87 -7.35 -2.49 -3.36
CA ASP A 87 -6.88 -3.80 -3.80
C ASP A 87 -6.64 -4.73 -2.61
N GLU A 88 -6.74 -6.03 -2.87
CA GLU A 88 -6.60 -7.12 -1.90
C GLU A 88 -5.21 -7.77 -1.99
N LEU A 89 -4.23 -7.06 -2.56
CA LEU A 89 -2.89 -7.60 -2.82
C LEU A 89 -2.07 -7.73 -1.53
N SER A 90 -0.91 -8.35 -1.70
CA SER A 90 0.07 -8.55 -0.65
C SER A 90 1.25 -7.61 -0.83
N TYR A 91 1.53 -6.78 0.18
CA TYR A 91 2.54 -5.73 0.07
C TYR A 91 3.74 -5.97 0.96
N TRP A 92 4.92 -5.80 0.38
CA TRP A 92 6.17 -5.73 1.12
C TRP A 92 6.18 -4.57 2.11
N SER A 93 6.70 -4.86 3.32
CA SER A 93 7.15 -3.86 4.28
C SER A 93 8.69 -3.78 4.30
N SER A 94 9.24 -2.63 4.65
CA SER A 94 10.67 -2.42 4.91
C SER A 94 11.15 -3.06 6.22
N THR A 95 10.24 -3.58 7.05
CA THR A 95 10.55 -4.24 8.30
C THR A 95 11.06 -5.66 8.04
N THR A 96 12.35 -5.89 8.34
CA THR A 96 12.95 -7.23 8.33
C THR A 96 12.39 -8.06 9.48
N PHE A 97 12.18 -9.36 9.24
CA PHE A 97 11.73 -10.28 10.29
C PHE A 97 12.87 -10.59 11.25
N GLU A 98 12.69 -10.36 12.55
CA GLU A 98 13.80 -10.48 13.50
C GLU A 98 14.33 -11.91 13.67
N CYS A 99 13.48 -12.94 13.58
CA CYS A 99 13.89 -14.33 13.81
C CYS A 99 14.65 -14.94 12.62
N ASP A 100 14.46 -14.39 11.41
CA ASP A 100 15.25 -14.76 10.23
C ASP A 100 15.34 -13.57 9.27
N THR A 101 16.52 -12.94 9.26
CA THR A 101 16.79 -11.72 8.48
C THR A 101 16.78 -11.92 6.96
N LYS A 102 16.73 -13.18 6.49
CA LYS A 102 16.45 -13.51 5.09
C LYS A 102 15.00 -13.20 4.71
N ASN A 103 14.12 -12.98 5.68
CA ASN A 103 12.72 -12.65 5.48
C ASN A 103 12.44 -11.17 5.78
N ALA A 104 11.36 -10.67 5.20
CA ALA A 104 10.72 -9.41 5.57
C ALA A 104 9.23 -9.64 5.78
N TRP A 105 8.59 -8.72 6.49
CA TRP A 105 7.15 -8.77 6.71
C TRP A 105 6.38 -8.33 5.45
N ILE A 106 5.25 -8.97 5.21
CA ILE A 106 4.21 -8.53 4.27
C ILE A 106 2.89 -8.33 5.01
N VAL A 107 2.03 -7.48 4.44
CA VAL A 107 0.61 -7.40 4.80
C VAL A 107 -0.22 -7.84 3.60
N MET A 108 -1.03 -8.89 3.79
CA MET A 108 -1.98 -9.37 2.78
C MET A 108 -3.33 -8.69 3.05
N PHE A 109 -3.79 -7.83 2.15
CA PHE A 109 -5.09 -7.16 2.33
C PHE A 109 -6.27 -8.09 2.06
N ASP A 110 -6.09 -9.16 1.27
CA ASP A 110 -6.98 -10.32 1.28
C ASP A 110 -6.91 -11.02 2.65
N GLY A 111 -7.85 -10.64 3.53
CA GLY A 111 -7.97 -11.20 4.87
C GLY A 111 -7.01 -10.62 5.91
N ALA A 112 -6.32 -9.51 5.67
CA ALA A 112 -5.49 -8.81 6.66
C ALA A 112 -4.47 -9.70 7.42
N TYR A 113 -3.77 -10.58 6.71
CA TYR A 113 -2.71 -11.39 7.29
C TYR A 113 -1.40 -10.60 7.39
N VAL A 114 -0.64 -10.88 8.45
CA VAL A 114 0.72 -10.39 8.64
C VAL A 114 1.65 -11.60 8.70
N LEU A 115 2.50 -11.74 7.70
CA LEU A 115 3.34 -12.93 7.50
C LEU A 115 4.76 -12.51 7.10
N SER A 116 5.74 -13.36 7.37
CA SER A 116 7.14 -13.15 6.96
C SER A 116 7.50 -14.09 5.80
N TYR A 117 8.13 -13.56 4.76
CA TYR A 117 8.57 -14.33 3.59
C TYR A 117 9.98 -13.95 3.14
N TYR A 118 10.64 -14.87 2.43
CA TYR A 118 12.00 -14.68 1.94
C TYR A 118 12.07 -13.44 1.04
N LYS A 119 13.09 -12.62 1.24
CA LYS A 119 13.35 -11.39 0.48
C LYS A 119 13.55 -11.64 -1.02
N SER A 120 13.84 -12.88 -1.42
CA SER A 120 13.92 -13.35 -2.81
C SER A 120 12.58 -13.62 -3.47
N ASN A 121 11.47 -13.67 -2.71
CA ASN A 121 10.13 -13.80 -3.27
C ASN A 121 9.67 -12.46 -3.88
N SER A 122 8.73 -12.52 -4.81
CA SER A 122 8.09 -11.33 -5.38
C SER A 122 6.75 -11.05 -4.71
N TYR A 123 6.55 -9.81 -4.26
CA TYR A 123 5.27 -9.30 -3.76
C TYR A 123 5.06 -7.87 -4.21
N SER A 124 3.82 -7.38 -4.14
CA SER A 124 3.46 -6.04 -4.59
C SER A 124 4.13 -4.94 -3.77
N VAL A 125 4.31 -3.78 -4.40
CA VAL A 125 4.92 -2.60 -3.78
C VAL A 125 3.91 -1.47 -3.72
N ARG A 126 3.93 -0.70 -2.64
CA ARG A 126 3.18 0.55 -2.54
C ARG A 126 4.03 1.55 -1.81
N CYS A 127 4.49 2.58 -2.52
CA CYS A 127 5.37 3.56 -1.92
C CYS A 127 4.62 4.45 -0.93
N VAL A 128 5.33 4.87 0.11
CA VAL A 128 4.86 5.86 1.08
C VAL A 128 5.92 6.94 1.27
N ARG A 129 5.50 8.14 1.67
CA ARG A 129 6.37 9.25 2.07
C ARG A 129 5.72 10.07 3.20
N GLY A 130 6.51 10.94 3.82
CA GLY A 130 6.12 11.74 4.98
C GLY A 130 6.56 11.15 6.31
#